data_AF-A0A524NYS7-F1
#
_entry.id   AF-A0A524NYS7-F1
#
_cell.length_a   1.000
_cell.length_b   1.000
_cell.length_c   1.000
_cell.angle_alpha   90.00
_cell.angle_beta   90.00
_cell.angle_gamma   90.00
#
_symmetry.space_group_name_H-M   'P 1'
#
loop_
_entity.id
_entity.type
_entity.pdbx_description
1 polymer ?
#
loop_
_entity_poly.entity_id
_entity_poly.type
_entity_poly.pdbx_seq_one_letter_code
_entity_poly.pdbx_strand_id
1 'polypeptide(L)'
;MIKTHSKKFMILLLSLCLMNYATALLNNPLNGQKSDMTLDYTAKAATNANINAWIIVAGDRESDHSLYYCIESGCEEVYDILLGLGYSADNIYYMADDWDGSLPSIAKNTSEKVHIQYAIETWAADKVSSSLGLGIFLFDHGGTDSMSLPGSNLVDSQLDSYLSTLEADTGMTRSVIVYEACHSGSFIN
;
A
#
# COMPACT_ATOMS: atom_id res chain seq x y z
N MET A 1 -2.97 -37.11 -46.65
CA MET A 1 -2.99 -35.83 -47.41
C MET A 1 -3.57 -34.76 -46.49
N ILE A 2 -2.71 -34.09 -45.70
CA ILE A 2 -3.14 -33.13 -44.67
C ILE A 2 -3.15 -31.74 -45.30
N LYS A 3 -4.34 -31.14 -45.43
CA LYS A 3 -4.53 -29.78 -45.95
C LYS A 3 -4.01 -28.75 -44.95
N THR A 4 -2.93 -28.07 -45.31
CA THR A 4 -2.41 -26.88 -44.62
C THR A 4 -3.29 -25.65 -44.91
N HIS A 5 -4.31 -25.41 -44.10
CA HIS A 5 -5.10 -24.17 -44.10
C HIS A 5 -5.47 -23.71 -42.68
N SER A 6 -4.50 -23.27 -41.87
CA SER A 6 -4.83 -22.61 -40.59
C SER A 6 -4.01 -21.38 -40.23
N LYS A 7 -2.89 -21.08 -40.91
CA LYS A 7 -2.06 -19.92 -40.53
C LYS A 7 -2.57 -18.57 -41.04
N LYS A 8 -3.33 -18.52 -42.14
CA LYS A 8 -3.86 -17.26 -42.70
C LYS A 8 -5.14 -16.77 -42.01
N PHE A 9 -5.91 -17.67 -41.40
CA PHE A 9 -7.16 -17.31 -40.71
C PHE A 9 -6.89 -16.73 -39.31
N MET A 10 -5.84 -17.19 -38.63
CA MET A 10 -5.45 -16.71 -37.29
C MET A 10 -4.83 -15.29 -37.32
N ILE A 11 -4.17 -14.90 -38.42
CA ILE A 11 -3.62 -13.55 -38.60
C ILE A 11 -4.75 -12.52 -38.83
N LEU A 12 -5.85 -12.92 -39.47
CA LEU A 12 -7.00 -12.03 -39.74
C LEU A 12 -7.81 -11.74 -38.46
N LEU A 13 -7.92 -12.72 -37.54
CA LEU A 13 -8.60 -12.54 -36.25
C LEU A 13 -7.82 -11.63 -35.29
N LEU A 14 -6.48 -11.67 -35.33
CA LEU A 14 -5.64 -10.79 -34.50
C LEU A 14 -5.70 -9.33 -35.00
N SER A 15 -5.84 -9.10 -36.31
CA SER A 15 -5.96 -7.75 -36.87
C SER A 15 -7.32 -7.10 -36.60
N LEU A 16 -8.41 -7.87 -36.56
CA LEU A 16 -9.73 -7.35 -36.18
C LEU A 16 -9.82 -6.99 -34.68
N CYS A 17 -9.09 -7.68 -33.81
CA CYS A 17 -9.05 -7.36 -32.39
C CYS A 17 -8.32 -6.03 -32.11
N LEU A 18 -7.24 -5.74 -32.84
CA LEU A 18 -6.48 -4.49 -32.71
C LEU A 18 -7.25 -3.26 -33.22
N MET A 19 -8.10 -3.40 -34.22
CA MET A 19 -8.90 -2.26 -34.72
C MET A 19 -10.04 -1.87 -33.77
N ASN A 20 -10.58 -2.81 -32.99
CA ASN A 20 -11.60 -2.50 -31.98
C ASN A 20 -11.03 -1.84 -30.71
N TYR A 21 -9.76 -2.08 -30.39
CA TYR A 21 -9.07 -1.34 -29.31
C TYR A 21 -8.83 0.13 -29.67
N ALA A 22 -8.49 0.41 -30.95
CA ALA A 22 -8.23 1.77 -31.41
C ALA A 22 -9.50 2.66 -31.44
N THR A 23 -10.67 2.08 -31.73
CA THR A 23 -11.94 2.83 -31.72
C THR A 23 -12.45 3.11 -30.30
N ALA A 24 -12.15 2.24 -29.33
CA ALA A 24 -12.48 2.47 -27.91
C ALA A 24 -11.68 3.61 -27.27
N LEU A 25 -10.43 3.82 -27.69
CA LEU A 25 -9.60 4.95 -27.23
C LEU A 25 -10.05 6.30 -27.80
N LEU A 26 -10.61 6.32 -29.01
CA LEU A 26 -11.06 7.56 -29.66
C LEU A 26 -12.48 8.00 -29.26
N ASN A 27 -13.31 7.08 -28.75
CA ASN A 27 -14.69 7.35 -28.34
C ASN A 27 -14.88 7.37 -26.81
N ASN A 28 -13.80 7.48 -26.03
CA ASN A 28 -13.90 7.62 -24.58
C ASN A 28 -14.57 8.98 -24.25
N PRO A 29 -15.78 9.00 -23.65
CA PRO A 29 -16.49 10.25 -23.31
C PRO A 29 -15.78 11.09 -22.25
N LEU A 30 -14.68 10.61 -21.66
CA LEU A 30 -13.81 11.38 -20.77
C LEU A 30 -12.88 12.36 -21.52
N ASN A 31 -12.77 12.29 -22.85
CA ASN A 31 -11.92 13.18 -23.64
C ASN A 31 -12.51 14.61 -23.82
N GLY A 32 -13.63 14.91 -23.15
CA GLY A 32 -14.38 16.17 -23.27
C GLY A 32 -14.55 16.97 -21.97
N GLN A 33 -14.17 16.44 -20.79
CA GLN A 33 -14.20 17.25 -19.57
C GLN A 33 -12.89 18.02 -19.40
N LYS A 34 -12.78 19.15 -20.09
CA LYS A 34 -11.89 20.24 -19.64
C LYS A 34 -12.54 20.89 -18.42
N SER A 35 -12.32 20.33 -17.24
CA SER A 35 -12.57 21.08 -16.00
C SER A 35 -11.42 22.06 -15.81
N ASP A 36 -11.82 23.32 -15.70
CA ASP A 36 -11.05 24.48 -15.27
C ASP A 36 -10.39 24.25 -13.91
N MET A 37 -9.30 23.48 -13.92
CA MET A 37 -8.37 23.38 -12.81
C MET A 37 -7.09 24.02 -13.31
N THR A 38 -6.92 25.30 -12.98
CA THR A 38 -5.60 25.93 -12.94
C THR A 38 -4.80 25.19 -11.88
N LEU A 39 -4.21 24.06 -12.28
CA LEU A 39 -3.13 23.44 -11.56
C LEU A 39 -2.00 24.44 -11.56
N ASP A 40 -1.72 25.00 -10.38
CA ASP A 40 -0.51 25.74 -10.13
C ASP A 40 0.67 24.77 -10.36
N TYR A 41 1.17 24.75 -11.59
CA TYR A 41 2.35 23.98 -12.00
C TYR A 41 3.65 24.54 -11.42
N THR A 42 3.57 25.59 -10.58
CA THR A 42 4.65 25.90 -9.67
C THR A 42 4.67 24.82 -8.60
N ALA A 43 5.22 23.65 -8.93
CA ALA A 43 5.63 22.68 -7.94
C ALA A 43 6.51 23.44 -6.94
N LYS A 44 5.95 23.78 -5.79
CA LYS A 44 6.71 24.28 -4.65
C LYS A 44 7.76 23.20 -4.43
N ALA A 45 9.03 23.52 -4.67
CA ALA A 45 10.11 22.58 -4.41
C ALA A 45 9.88 22.05 -3.00
N ALA A 46 9.55 20.76 -2.88
CA ALA A 46 9.35 20.16 -1.59
C ALA A 46 10.66 20.41 -0.85
N THR A 47 10.64 21.21 0.22
CA THR A 47 11.71 21.17 1.20
C THR A 47 11.73 19.72 1.66
N ASN A 48 12.74 18.96 1.21
CA ASN A 48 12.74 17.50 1.20
C ASN A 48 12.56 16.95 2.62
N ALA A 49 11.31 16.78 3.07
CA ALA A 49 10.98 15.82 4.11
C ALA A 49 11.01 14.45 3.43
N ASN A 50 12.20 13.84 3.43
CA ASN A 50 12.41 12.51 2.89
C ASN A 50 11.70 11.50 3.79
N ILE A 51 10.98 10.54 3.22
CA ILE A 51 10.54 9.39 4.01
C ILE A 51 11.80 8.68 4.48
N ASN A 52 11.96 8.53 5.79
CA ASN A 52 13.18 7.97 6.38
C ASN A 52 12.96 6.56 6.91
N ALA A 53 11.74 6.27 7.37
CA ALA A 53 11.35 4.99 7.92
C ALA A 53 10.03 4.50 7.31
N TRP A 54 9.86 3.19 7.30
CA TRP A 54 8.67 2.51 6.81
C TRP A 54 8.13 1.53 7.84
N ILE A 55 6.81 1.47 7.98
CA ILE A 55 6.09 0.41 8.68
C ILE A 55 5.33 -0.39 7.62
N ILE A 56 5.47 -1.72 7.65
CA ILE A 56 4.75 -2.64 6.77
C ILE A 56 3.90 -3.54 7.66
N VAL A 57 2.61 -3.63 7.35
CA VAL A 57 1.65 -4.43 8.11
C VAL A 57 0.95 -5.41 7.16
N ALA A 58 1.34 -6.67 7.25
CA ALA A 58 0.51 -7.78 6.80
C ALA A 58 -0.54 -8.05 7.89
N GLY A 59 -1.79 -7.68 7.63
CA GLY A 59 -2.88 -8.01 8.54
C GLY A 59 -3.24 -9.50 8.48
N ASP A 60 -4.19 -9.85 9.32
CA ASP A 60 -4.91 -11.11 9.22
C ASP A 60 -6.36 -10.91 9.66
N ARG A 61 -7.26 -11.71 9.10
CA ARG A 61 -8.63 -11.81 9.57
C ARG A 61 -8.82 -13.21 10.16
N GLU A 62 -8.76 -13.34 11.48
CA GLU A 62 -8.78 -14.64 12.20
C GLU A 62 -9.90 -15.61 11.77
N SER A 63 -11.03 -15.08 11.28
CA SER A 63 -12.13 -15.91 10.77
C SER A 63 -11.86 -16.56 9.41
N ASP A 64 -10.83 -16.11 8.68
CA ASP A 64 -10.50 -16.47 7.29
C ASP A 64 -9.04 -16.14 6.92
N HIS A 65 -8.17 -17.14 7.00
CA HIS A 65 -6.75 -17.06 6.59
C HIS A 65 -6.51 -17.41 5.11
N SER A 66 -7.55 -17.55 4.28
CA SER A 66 -7.39 -18.09 2.91
C SER A 66 -6.50 -17.25 1.99
N LEU A 67 -6.34 -15.97 2.30
CA LEU A 67 -5.49 -15.02 1.58
C LEU A 67 -4.22 -14.65 2.34
N TYR A 68 -4.01 -15.17 3.54
CA TYR A 68 -2.92 -14.75 4.42
C TYR A 68 -1.55 -14.77 3.72
N TYR A 69 -1.17 -15.88 3.09
CA TYR A 69 0.13 -15.96 2.40
C TYR A 69 0.24 -15.04 1.17
N CYS A 70 -0.88 -14.67 0.54
CA CYS A 70 -0.86 -13.67 -0.55
C CYS A 70 -0.60 -12.27 0.00
N ILE A 71 -1.19 -11.95 1.15
CA ILE A 71 -1.01 -10.67 1.86
C ILE A 71 0.43 -10.57 2.37
N GLU A 72 0.92 -11.60 3.05
CA GLU A 72 2.30 -11.71 3.54
C GLU A 72 3.29 -11.52 2.39
N SER A 73 3.14 -12.29 1.30
CA SER A 73 4.01 -12.18 0.12
C SER A 73 3.98 -10.79 -0.52
N GLY A 74 2.82 -10.14 -0.58
CA GLY A 74 2.72 -8.76 -1.06
C GLY A 74 3.48 -7.77 -0.19
N CYS A 75 3.41 -7.94 1.14
CA CYS A 75 4.17 -7.13 2.09
C CYS A 75 5.68 -7.42 2.03
N GLU A 76 6.09 -8.67 1.80
CA GLU A 76 7.51 -9.03 1.62
C GLU A 76 8.09 -8.40 0.34
N GLU A 77 7.33 -8.37 -0.76
CA GLU A 77 7.74 -7.68 -1.98
C GLU A 77 7.95 -6.18 -1.74
N VAL A 78 7.09 -5.54 -0.93
CA VAL A 78 7.28 -4.13 -0.53
C VAL A 78 8.55 -3.96 0.30
N TYR A 79 8.82 -4.88 1.23
CA TYR A 79 10.06 -4.88 2.02
C TYR A 79 11.29 -4.93 1.10
N ASP A 80 11.31 -5.85 0.14
CA ASP A 80 12.41 -6.00 -0.82
C ASP A 80 12.56 -4.80 -1.76
N ILE A 81 11.46 -4.21 -2.20
CA ILE A 81 11.47 -2.96 -2.97
C ILE A 81 12.13 -1.83 -2.15
N LEU A 82 11.78 -1.69 -0.88
CA LEU A 82 12.36 -0.65 -0.01
C LEU A 82 13.86 -0.88 0.21
N LEU A 83 14.30 -2.13 0.41
CA LEU A 83 15.72 -2.45 0.45
C LEU A 83 16.41 -2.08 -0.88
N GLY A 84 15.79 -2.40 -2.01
CA GLY A 84 16.28 -2.06 -3.36
C GLY A 84 16.36 -0.55 -3.61
N LEU A 85 15.50 0.24 -2.97
CA LEU A 85 15.53 1.71 -2.97
C LEU A 85 16.58 2.30 -2.03
N GLY A 86 17.29 1.46 -1.26
CA GLY A 86 18.40 1.87 -0.39
C GLY A 86 18.01 2.14 1.07
N TYR A 87 16.80 1.79 1.50
CA TYR A 87 16.47 1.78 2.92
C TYR A 87 17.21 0.65 3.62
N SER A 88 17.68 0.90 4.85
CA SER A 88 18.23 -0.16 5.69
C SER A 88 17.11 -0.93 6.38
N ALA A 89 17.34 -2.21 6.71
CA ALA A 89 16.40 -3.02 7.50
C ALA A 89 16.09 -2.41 8.88
N ASP A 90 16.97 -1.56 9.42
CA ASP A 90 16.75 -0.84 10.68
C ASP A 90 15.77 0.33 10.56
N ASN A 91 15.46 0.73 9.32
CA ASN A 91 14.47 1.76 8.98
C ASN A 91 13.18 1.15 8.40
N ILE A 92 13.01 -0.17 8.44
CA ILE A 92 11.78 -0.83 8.00
C ILE A 92 11.26 -1.70 9.16
N TYR A 93 10.06 -1.43 9.65
CA TYR A 93 9.38 -2.20 10.67
C TYR A 93 8.30 -3.07 10.05
N TYR A 94 8.65 -4.33 9.78
CA TYR A 94 7.73 -5.32 9.22
C TYR A 94 6.98 -6.06 10.34
N MET A 95 5.67 -6.22 10.17
CA MET A 95 4.78 -6.99 11.03
C MET A 95 3.88 -7.89 10.20
N ALA A 96 3.63 -9.10 10.70
CA ALA A 96 2.75 -10.11 10.12
C ALA A 96 2.10 -10.92 11.24
N ASP A 97 1.19 -11.84 10.94
CA ASP A 97 0.57 -12.68 11.98
C ASP A 97 1.38 -13.96 12.22
N ASP A 98 1.16 -14.62 13.36
CA ASP A 98 1.77 -15.91 13.73
C ASP A 98 0.70 -17.01 13.90
N TRP A 99 -0.41 -16.92 13.14
CA TRP A 99 -1.59 -17.78 13.33
C TRP A 99 -1.28 -19.28 13.17
N ASP A 100 -0.30 -19.64 12.33
CA ASP A 100 0.15 -21.02 12.11
C ASP A 100 1.47 -21.37 12.82
N GLY A 101 1.99 -20.46 13.65
CA GLY A 101 3.29 -20.61 14.32
C GLY A 101 4.50 -20.38 13.42
N SER A 102 4.33 -19.72 12.27
CA SER A 102 5.40 -19.42 11.30
C SER A 102 5.60 -17.93 11.00
N LEU A 103 5.70 -17.08 12.03
CA LEU A 103 6.06 -15.67 11.87
C LEU A 103 7.30 -15.48 10.96
N PRO A 104 7.23 -14.64 9.90
CA PRO A 104 8.36 -14.38 9.01
C PRO A 104 9.60 -13.89 9.77
N SER A 105 10.78 -14.38 9.38
CA SER A 105 12.04 -14.02 10.07
C SER A 105 12.41 -12.54 10.00
N ILE A 106 11.85 -11.80 9.05
CA ILE A 106 12.02 -10.35 8.90
C ILE A 106 11.08 -9.55 9.83
N ALA A 107 10.03 -10.20 10.37
CA ALA A 107 9.06 -9.55 11.21
C ALA A 107 9.67 -9.20 12.57
N LYS A 108 9.40 -7.96 12.99
CA LYS A 108 9.85 -7.47 14.30
C LYS A 108 8.83 -7.77 15.39
N ASN A 109 7.56 -7.97 15.03
CA ASN A 109 6.49 -8.37 15.94
C ASN A 109 5.27 -8.90 15.16
N THR A 110 4.26 -9.38 15.89
CA THR A 110 2.94 -9.70 15.30
C THR A 110 2.22 -8.43 14.85
N SER A 111 1.28 -8.54 13.92
CA SER A 111 0.48 -7.41 13.40
C SER A 111 -0.70 -7.02 14.29
N GLU A 112 -0.73 -7.47 15.55
CA GLU A 112 -1.73 -7.04 16.53
C GLU A 112 -1.70 -5.51 16.71
N LYS A 113 -2.88 -4.91 16.95
CA LYS A 113 -3.04 -3.47 17.06
C LYS A 113 -2.07 -2.79 18.05
N VAL A 114 -1.79 -3.44 19.19
CA VAL A 114 -0.85 -2.90 20.19
C VAL A 114 0.57 -2.76 19.64
N HIS A 115 0.99 -3.66 18.75
CA HIS A 115 2.31 -3.61 18.13
C HIS A 115 2.37 -2.58 17.01
N ILE A 116 1.26 -2.34 16.30
CA ILE A 116 1.14 -1.21 15.36
C ILE A 116 1.24 0.12 16.11
N GLN A 117 0.52 0.27 17.22
CA GLN A 117 0.62 1.47 18.06
C GLN A 117 2.08 1.69 18.51
N TYR A 118 2.74 0.65 19.03
CA TYR A 118 4.15 0.72 19.41
C TYR A 118 5.06 1.10 18.23
N ALA A 119 4.85 0.52 17.05
CA ALA A 119 5.65 0.80 15.87
C ALA A 119 5.56 2.28 15.47
N ILE A 120 4.35 2.87 15.54
CA ILE A 120 4.12 4.27 15.18
C ILE A 120 4.60 5.21 16.30
N GLU A 121 4.13 5.03 17.53
CA GLU A 121 4.34 6.01 18.61
C GLU A 121 5.74 5.89 19.24
N THR A 122 6.34 4.70 19.24
CA THR A 122 7.63 4.46 19.92
C THR A 122 8.76 4.20 18.94
N TRP A 123 8.64 3.19 18.06
CA TRP A 123 9.75 2.86 17.17
C TRP A 123 10.03 3.97 16.14
N ALA A 124 8.98 4.53 15.53
CA ALA A 124 9.17 5.56 14.51
C ALA A 124 9.63 6.90 15.11
N ALA A 125 9.39 7.16 16.40
CA ALA A 125 9.75 8.42 17.04
C ALA A 125 11.25 8.76 16.93
N ASP A 126 12.12 7.74 17.01
CA ASP A 126 13.57 7.90 16.86
C ASP A 126 14.03 7.96 15.38
N LYS A 127 13.09 7.87 14.43
CA LYS A 127 13.37 7.78 12.98
C LYS A 127 12.83 8.96 12.20
N VAL A 128 11.94 9.76 12.77
CA VAL A 128 11.27 10.86 12.08
C VAL A 128 11.52 12.18 12.78
N SER A 129 11.24 13.28 12.08
CA SER A 129 11.37 14.64 12.62
C SER A 129 10.66 15.62 11.68
N SER A 130 10.77 16.91 11.96
CA SER A 130 10.29 17.97 11.05
C SER A 130 10.86 17.92 9.62
N SER A 131 11.97 17.20 9.39
CA SER A 131 12.58 17.00 8.07
C SER A 131 12.64 15.54 7.59
N LEU A 132 12.10 14.58 8.36
CA LEU A 132 12.11 13.16 8.03
C LEU A 132 10.73 12.57 8.28
N GLY A 133 10.11 11.99 7.25
CA GLY A 133 8.75 11.47 7.30
C GLY A 133 8.64 9.96 7.50
N LEU A 134 7.41 9.49 7.73
CA LEU A 134 7.06 8.08 7.89
C LEU A 134 6.28 7.56 6.68
N GLY A 135 6.66 6.40 6.17
CA GLY A 135 5.86 5.61 5.24
C GLY A 135 5.14 4.48 5.97
N ILE A 136 3.89 4.19 5.60
CA ILE A 136 3.11 3.07 6.14
C ILE A 136 2.47 2.33 4.97
N PHE A 137 2.74 1.03 4.88
CA PHE A 137 2.08 0.12 3.96
C PHE A 137 1.19 -0.85 4.75
N LEU A 138 -0.10 -0.86 4.44
CA LEU A 138 -1.12 -1.67 5.08
C LEU A 138 -1.75 -2.58 4.03
N PHE A 139 -1.82 -3.89 4.30
CA PHE A 139 -2.47 -4.83 3.39
C PHE A 139 -3.22 -5.90 4.19
N ASP A 140 -4.55 -5.96 4.00
CA ASP A 140 -5.43 -7.06 4.41
C ASP A 140 -6.87 -6.83 3.87
N HIS A 141 -7.83 -7.60 4.34
CA HIS A 141 -9.23 -7.28 4.38
C HIS A 141 -9.51 -5.94 5.09
N GLY A 142 -10.45 -5.19 4.53
CA GLY A 142 -10.94 -3.96 5.12
C GLY A 142 -12.45 -3.98 5.30
N GLY A 143 -12.90 -3.17 6.23
CA GLY A 143 -14.30 -2.78 6.40
C GLY A 143 -14.43 -1.27 6.22
N THR A 144 -15.65 -0.75 6.33
CA THR A 144 -15.83 0.70 6.47
C THR A 144 -15.05 1.18 7.68
N ASP A 145 -14.20 2.17 7.48
CA ASP A 145 -13.35 2.82 8.49
C ASP A 145 -12.47 1.84 9.29
N SER A 146 -12.15 0.65 8.74
CA SER A 146 -11.36 -0.36 9.46
C SER A 146 -10.48 -1.26 8.58
N MET A 147 -9.41 -1.79 9.19
CA MET A 147 -8.54 -2.84 8.68
C MET A 147 -8.62 -4.06 9.59
N SER A 148 -8.67 -5.25 8.99
CA SER A 148 -8.62 -6.52 9.73
C SER A 148 -7.20 -6.74 10.26
N LEU A 149 -7.10 -7.24 11.50
CA LEU A 149 -5.87 -7.58 12.18
C LEU A 149 -6.13 -8.83 13.04
N PRO A 150 -5.08 -9.57 13.44
CA PRO A 150 -5.22 -10.54 14.50
C PRO A 150 -5.80 -9.86 15.76
N GLY A 151 -6.79 -10.51 16.36
CA GLY A 151 -7.63 -9.98 17.43
C GLY A 151 -8.53 -8.83 16.98
N SER A 152 -8.22 -7.62 17.44
CA SER A 152 -9.09 -6.46 17.22
C SER A 152 -8.62 -5.63 16.03
N ASN A 153 -9.54 -5.38 15.09
CA ASN A 153 -9.34 -4.48 13.95
C ASN A 153 -8.74 -3.13 14.37
N LEU A 154 -7.94 -2.56 13.46
CA LEU A 154 -7.55 -1.16 13.52
C LEU A 154 -8.65 -0.32 12.89
N VAL A 155 -9.15 0.69 13.60
CA VAL A 155 -10.09 1.67 13.04
C VAL A 155 -9.37 2.95 12.66
N ASP A 156 -9.92 3.70 11.71
CA ASP A 156 -9.38 4.96 11.18
C ASP A 156 -8.93 5.95 12.28
N SER A 157 -9.80 6.20 13.26
CA SER A 157 -9.58 7.12 14.37
C SER A 157 -8.44 6.67 15.31
N GLN A 158 -8.12 5.38 15.33
CA GLN A 158 -6.95 4.88 16.05
C GLN A 158 -5.67 5.20 15.30
N LEU A 159 -5.65 4.97 13.98
CA LEU A 159 -4.49 5.34 13.16
C LEU A 159 -4.24 6.85 13.18
N ASP A 160 -5.30 7.67 13.06
CA ASP A 160 -5.23 9.13 13.18
C ASP A 160 -4.67 9.57 14.54
N SER A 161 -5.13 8.95 15.63
CA SER A 161 -4.61 9.23 16.97
C SER A 161 -3.14 8.85 17.15
N TYR A 162 -2.71 7.72 16.57
CA TYR A 162 -1.31 7.27 16.66
C TYR A 162 -0.38 8.22 15.89
N LEU A 163 -0.80 8.63 14.68
CA LEU A 163 -0.07 9.60 13.87
C LEU A 163 -0.04 10.98 14.52
N SER A 164 -1.16 11.45 15.07
CA SER A 164 -1.24 12.73 15.80
C SER A 164 -0.29 12.76 17.00
N THR A 165 -0.17 11.64 17.72
CA THR A 165 0.78 11.50 18.83
C THR A 165 2.22 11.59 18.33
N LEU A 166 2.56 10.83 17.29
CA LEU A 166 3.89 10.87 16.67
C LEU A 166 4.26 12.27 16.15
N GLU A 167 3.33 12.96 15.49
CA GLU A 167 3.51 14.33 15.00
C GLU A 167 3.75 15.32 16.14
N ALA A 168 2.99 15.22 17.22
CA ALA A 168 3.16 16.07 18.40
C ALA A 168 4.53 15.85 19.09
N ASP A 169 4.97 14.60 19.17
CA ASP A 169 6.20 14.23 19.89
C ASP A 169 7.48 14.55 19.09
N THR A 170 7.43 14.42 17.76
CA THR A 170 8.62 14.51 16.90
C THR A 170 8.67 15.76 16.02
N GLY A 171 7.54 16.45 15.89
CA GLY A 171 7.35 17.51 14.90
C GLY A 171 7.33 16.99 13.47
N MET A 172 7.09 15.69 13.23
CA MET A 172 6.90 15.12 11.90
C MET A 172 5.81 15.89 11.15
N THR A 173 6.03 16.18 9.86
CA THR A 173 5.08 16.95 9.02
C THR A 173 4.68 16.21 7.74
N ARG A 174 5.14 14.97 7.58
CA ARG A 174 4.87 14.16 6.39
C ARG A 174 4.75 12.69 6.76
N SER A 175 3.60 12.13 6.41
CA SER A 175 3.35 10.70 6.32
C SER A 175 2.96 10.33 4.89
N VAL A 176 3.23 9.10 4.48
CA VAL A 176 2.71 8.48 3.25
C VAL A 176 2.05 7.17 3.65
N ILE A 177 0.77 7.02 3.38
CA ILE A 177 0.02 5.81 3.71
C ILE A 177 -0.44 5.16 2.41
N VAL A 178 -0.12 3.89 2.24
CA VAL A 178 -0.62 3.03 1.19
C VAL A 178 -1.45 1.95 1.86
N TYR A 179 -2.74 1.86 1.50
CA TYR A 179 -3.66 0.90 2.08
C TYR A 179 -4.37 0.09 0.98
N GLU A 180 -4.01 -1.19 0.89
CA GLU A 180 -4.63 -2.15 -0.01
C GLU A 180 -5.65 -2.99 0.77
N ALA A 181 -6.94 -2.72 0.54
CA ALA A 181 -8.05 -3.44 1.17
C ALA A 181 -9.40 -3.12 0.54
N CYS A 182 -10.41 -3.94 0.85
CA CYS A 182 -11.81 -3.56 0.65
C CYS A 182 -12.14 -2.28 1.44
N HIS A 183 -12.85 -1.32 0.82
CA HIS A 183 -13.23 -0.05 1.46
C HIS A 183 -12.05 0.82 1.94
N SER A 184 -10.84 0.63 1.40
CA SER A 184 -9.65 1.39 1.84
C SER A 184 -9.81 2.90 1.78
N GLY A 185 -10.59 3.41 0.82
CA GLY A 185 -10.89 4.85 0.70
C GLY A 185 -11.73 5.44 1.85
N SER A 186 -12.33 4.61 2.71
CA SER A 186 -13.03 5.07 3.93
C SER A 186 -12.12 5.16 5.15
N PHE A 187 -10.96 4.52 5.12
CA PHE A 187 -10.07 4.39 6.27
C PHE A 187 -9.14 5.60 6.46
N ILE A 188 -9.03 6.46 5.45
CA ILE A 188 -8.19 7.66 5.48
C ILE A 188 -9.11 8.88 5.52
N ASN A 189 -9.17 9.53 6.68
CA ASN A 189 -9.99 10.72 6.95
C ASN A 189 -9.15 11.99 7.14
#